data_AF-A0A9X2KFQ0-F1
#
_entry.id   AF-A0A9X2KFQ0-F1
#
_cell.length_a   1.000
_cell.length_b   1.000
_cell.length_c   1.000
_cell.angle_alpha   90.00
_cell.angle_beta   90.00
_cell.angle_gamma   90.00
#
_symmetry.space_group_name_H-M   'P 1'
#
loop_
_entity.id
_entity.type
_entity.pdbx_description
1 polymer ?
#
loop_
_entity_poly.entity_id
_entity_poly.type
_entity_poly.pdbx_seq_one_letter_code
_entity_poly.pdbx_strand_id
1 'polypeptide(L)'
;MPELADAVLPLIRTRGDLYRWSAANAHGRDMHEAIDILESHLATADAADAYAVTHKALASSLKVIARADDSSGIIGDACRRLLDLHPRLAAAASVPPAKLVKWMFAFQLDGDVDYFELDPVAYAPALGERGLKAYRERLEEVRTSIPAKSLDDWRDPHSHERWVLEWNDRRLAVLDRDVEAIIRTHARDRRVAAWLEQTAEALAEIGEIDLAIDWAKQATDFDLGHQSVQAARYWCKLLGEHRPTELIEARRYVFDRWPNGETAANLYSAVGADWPSIEPDIMSKLATNPSGAVSFALHTLHDPQRAWDLAHELDVESDRLWMSVADAYERIDWVATLPVHRRLIEAELQDADARRYRSAAVRLAHLRKLANGTEHAAGVDEFIADLRLVHKRRPRLKQEFDRVRLP
;
A
#
# COMPACT_ATOMS: atom_id res chain seq x y z
N MET A 1 2.53 24.99 27.81
CA MET A 1 1.15 24.48 27.61
C MET A 1 0.34 25.13 26.47
N PRO A 2 0.05 26.46 26.43
CA PRO A 2 -0.86 27.01 25.42
C PRO A 2 -0.31 26.88 23.99
N GLU A 3 0.94 27.29 23.78
CA GLU A 3 1.51 27.43 22.44
C GLU A 3 1.53 26.14 21.62
N LEU A 4 2.00 25.02 22.20
CA LEU A 4 2.00 23.72 21.49
C LEU A 4 0.58 23.19 21.27
N ALA A 5 -0.30 23.31 22.27
CA ALA A 5 -1.68 22.86 22.14
C ALA A 5 -2.45 23.68 21.10
N ASP A 6 -2.20 25.00 21.06
CA ASP A 6 -2.81 25.95 20.14
C ASP A 6 -2.29 25.77 18.71
N ALA A 7 -1.05 25.31 18.52
CA ALA A 7 -0.52 24.93 17.21
C ALA A 7 -1.06 23.59 16.70
N VAL A 8 -1.18 22.57 17.57
CA VAL A 8 -1.47 21.19 17.16
C VAL A 8 -2.97 20.88 17.13
N LEU A 9 -3.70 21.20 18.20
CA LEU A 9 -5.07 20.72 18.34
C LEU A 9 -6.06 21.27 17.30
N PRO A 10 -5.92 22.50 16.78
CA PRO A 10 -6.79 22.98 15.69
C PRO A 10 -6.62 22.21 14.37
N LEU A 11 -5.42 21.71 14.09
CA LEU A 11 -5.14 20.89 12.89
C LEU A 11 -5.68 19.46 13.04
N ILE A 12 -5.75 18.95 14.27
CA ILE A 12 -6.31 17.63 14.55
C ILE A 12 -7.84 17.66 14.61
N ARG A 13 -8.42 18.68 15.25
CA ARG A 13 -9.85 18.73 15.57
C ARG A 13 -10.63 19.39 14.44
N THR A 14 -11.74 18.77 14.08
CA THR A 14 -12.66 19.37 13.13
C THR A 14 -14.12 19.14 13.52
N ARG A 15 -14.95 20.15 13.25
CA ARG A 15 -16.41 20.04 13.21
C ARG A 15 -16.92 19.95 11.76
N GLY A 16 -16.02 20.08 10.79
CA GLY A 16 -16.33 19.96 9.38
C GLY A 16 -16.79 18.56 9.03
N ASP A 17 -17.60 18.49 7.98
CA ASP A 17 -18.11 17.24 7.46
C ASP A 17 -17.05 16.55 6.57
N LEU A 18 -16.72 15.30 6.89
CA LEU A 18 -15.63 14.56 6.28
C LEU A 18 -16.11 13.38 5.44
N TYR A 19 -17.41 13.29 5.10
CA TYR A 19 -17.88 12.24 4.17
C TYR A 19 -17.34 12.39 2.75
N ARG A 20 -16.81 13.57 2.40
CA ARG A 20 -16.23 13.82 1.07
C ARG A 20 -14.76 13.44 1.09
N TRP A 21 -14.38 12.51 0.23
CA TRP A 21 -13.00 12.12 -0.03
C TRP A 21 -12.01 13.31 -0.05
N SER A 22 -12.31 14.39 -0.79
CA SER A 22 -11.40 15.55 -0.87
C SER A 22 -11.25 16.33 0.43
N ALA A 23 -12.32 16.41 1.25
CA ALA A 23 -12.31 17.08 2.54
C ALA A 23 -11.57 16.23 3.58
N ALA A 24 -11.82 14.92 3.61
CA ALA A 24 -11.09 13.97 4.45
C ALA A 24 -9.58 13.99 4.13
N ASN A 25 -9.21 14.01 2.85
CA ASN A 25 -7.82 14.08 2.42
C ASN A 25 -7.14 15.42 2.77
N ALA A 26 -7.88 16.53 2.73
CA ALA A 26 -7.36 17.82 3.19
C ALA A 26 -7.10 17.78 4.71
N HIS A 27 -8.09 17.34 5.48
CA HIS A 27 -7.96 17.23 6.94
C HIS A 27 -6.84 16.27 7.36
N GLY A 28 -6.68 15.14 6.65
CA GLY A 28 -5.58 14.21 6.91
C GLY A 28 -4.19 14.83 6.72
N ARG A 29 -4.02 15.73 5.73
CA ARG A 29 -2.77 16.49 5.56
C ARG A 29 -2.53 17.44 6.75
N ASP A 30 -3.57 18.15 7.19
CA ASP A 30 -3.47 19.02 8.36
C ASP A 30 -3.09 18.22 9.62
N MET A 31 -3.65 17.03 9.80
CA MET A 31 -3.28 16.12 10.89
C MET A 31 -1.82 15.70 10.83
N HIS A 32 -1.27 15.40 9.64
CA HIS A 32 0.14 15.08 9.49
C HIS A 32 1.05 16.26 9.84
N GLU A 33 0.70 17.48 9.41
CA GLU A 33 1.42 18.69 9.82
C GLU A 33 1.41 18.87 11.35
N ALA A 34 0.28 18.62 12.01
CA ALA A 34 0.18 18.65 13.46
C ALA A 34 1.13 17.64 14.15
N ILE A 35 1.30 16.46 13.55
CA ILE A 35 2.20 15.43 14.07
C ILE A 35 3.66 15.79 13.82
N ASP A 36 3.99 16.36 12.67
CA ASP A 36 5.34 16.88 12.38
C ASP A 36 5.75 17.94 13.42
N ILE A 37 4.81 18.81 13.82
CA ILE A 37 5.00 19.76 14.93
C ILE A 37 5.29 19.00 16.23
N LEU A 38 4.49 18.00 16.61
CA LEU A 38 4.71 17.21 17.83
C LEU A 38 6.07 16.47 17.82
N GLU A 39 6.46 15.90 16.69
CA GLU A 39 7.72 15.17 16.52
C GLU A 39 8.94 16.09 16.62
N SER A 40 8.88 17.29 16.03
CA SER A 40 9.96 18.29 16.15
C SER A 40 10.19 18.74 17.60
N HIS A 41 9.14 18.70 18.42
CA HIS A 41 9.20 19.03 19.84
C HIS A 41 9.75 17.88 20.70
N LEU A 42 9.83 16.65 20.20
CA LEU A 42 10.44 15.53 20.92
C LEU A 42 11.91 15.80 21.30
N ALA A 43 12.60 16.64 20.52
CA ALA A 43 14.00 17.01 20.73
C ALA A 43 14.19 18.22 21.66
N THR A 44 13.14 19.01 21.94
CA THR A 44 13.29 20.36 22.52
C THR A 44 12.27 20.73 23.60
N ALA A 45 11.19 19.96 23.79
CA ALA A 45 10.10 20.32 24.69
C ALA A 45 10.17 19.65 26.07
N ASP A 46 9.43 20.23 27.03
CA ASP A 46 8.98 19.54 28.23
C ASP A 46 8.13 18.33 27.81
N ALA A 47 8.66 17.12 28.02
CA ALA A 47 8.03 15.87 27.61
C ALA A 47 6.62 15.71 28.18
N ALA A 48 6.34 16.27 29.36
CA ALA A 48 5.02 16.22 29.97
C ALA A 48 3.97 17.02 29.17
N ASP A 49 4.35 18.22 28.69
CA ASP A 49 3.50 19.05 27.85
C ASP A 49 3.26 18.38 26.49
N ALA A 50 4.32 17.88 25.85
CA ALA A 50 4.20 17.18 24.57
C ALA A 50 3.33 15.92 24.69
N TYR A 51 3.52 15.11 25.74
CA TYR A 51 2.66 13.95 26.03
C TYR A 51 1.19 14.37 26.20
N ALA A 52 0.92 15.42 26.97
CA ALA A 52 -0.45 15.87 27.21
C ALA A 52 -1.15 16.34 25.93
N VAL A 53 -0.42 16.99 25.01
CA VAL A 53 -0.96 17.41 23.70
C VAL A 53 -1.17 16.18 22.80
N THR A 54 -0.19 15.30 22.68
CA THR A 54 -0.31 14.06 21.88
C THR A 54 -1.45 13.18 22.35
N HIS A 55 -1.62 13.02 23.67
CA HIS A 55 -2.73 12.24 24.23
C HIS A 55 -4.10 12.85 23.88
N LYS A 56 -4.23 14.19 23.92
CA LYS A 56 -5.45 14.89 23.49
C LYS A 56 -5.66 14.82 21.98
N ALA A 57 -4.58 14.88 21.20
CA ALA A 57 -4.61 14.77 19.75
C ALA A 57 -5.10 13.37 19.35
N LEU A 58 -4.51 12.31 19.91
CA LEU A 58 -4.93 10.93 19.70
C LEU A 58 -6.40 10.72 20.04
N ALA A 59 -6.85 11.14 21.23
CA ALA A 59 -8.26 11.03 21.60
C ALA A 59 -9.20 11.81 20.66
N SER A 60 -8.72 12.90 20.04
CA SER A 60 -9.49 13.68 19.07
C SER A 60 -9.48 13.01 17.69
N SER A 61 -8.35 12.46 17.24
CA SER A 61 -8.20 11.85 15.92
C SER A 61 -9.06 10.59 15.77
N LEU A 62 -9.18 9.77 16.82
CA LEU A 62 -10.06 8.59 16.82
C LEU A 62 -11.54 8.98 16.61
N LYS A 63 -11.96 10.12 17.16
CA LYS A 63 -13.33 10.64 16.94
C LYS A 63 -13.51 11.22 15.54
N VAL A 64 -12.44 11.74 14.94
CA VAL A 64 -12.47 12.27 13.57
C VAL A 64 -12.59 11.12 12.57
N ILE A 65 -11.75 10.09 12.69
CA ILE A 65 -11.73 8.98 11.74
C ILE A 65 -13.01 8.15 11.78
N ALA A 66 -13.62 7.98 12.96
CA ALA A 66 -14.90 7.26 13.12
C ALA A 66 -16.06 7.83 12.27
N ARG A 67 -15.93 9.05 11.75
CA ARG A 67 -16.95 9.74 10.95
C ARG A 67 -16.44 10.27 9.60
N ALA A 68 -15.24 9.89 9.18
CA ALA A 68 -14.61 10.39 7.96
C ALA A 68 -14.65 9.35 6.83
N ASP A 69 -14.74 9.80 5.59
CA ASP A 69 -14.43 9.01 4.40
C ASP A 69 -12.90 8.90 4.24
N ASP A 70 -12.30 8.03 5.02
CA ASP A 70 -10.85 7.76 4.98
C ASP A 70 -10.50 6.63 4.00
N SER A 71 -11.22 6.51 2.89
CA SER A 71 -10.92 5.51 1.86
C SER A 71 -9.53 5.65 1.22
N SER A 72 -8.87 6.81 1.39
CA SER A 72 -7.44 7.01 1.07
C SER A 72 -6.48 6.49 2.14
N GLY A 73 -6.92 6.29 3.38
CA GLY A 73 -6.10 5.84 4.51
C GLY A 73 -5.29 6.93 5.23
N ILE A 74 -5.27 8.16 4.72
CA ILE A 74 -4.44 9.27 5.24
C ILE A 74 -4.78 9.67 6.69
N ILE A 75 -6.05 9.65 7.10
CA ILE A 75 -6.42 9.93 8.49
C ILE A 75 -6.00 8.75 9.38
N GLY A 76 -6.18 7.52 8.89
CA GLY A 76 -5.71 6.30 9.54
C GLY A 76 -4.21 6.29 9.77
N ASP A 77 -3.43 6.71 8.77
CA ASP A 77 -1.98 6.84 8.87
C ASP A 77 -1.57 7.91 9.89
N ALA A 78 -2.28 9.03 9.95
CA ALA A 78 -2.08 10.03 11.00
C ALA A 78 -2.38 9.49 12.41
N CYS A 79 -3.46 8.69 12.57
CA CYS A 79 -3.75 8.01 13.83
C CYS A 79 -2.64 7.01 14.22
N ARG A 80 -2.12 6.22 13.28
CA ARG A 80 -0.99 5.30 13.52
C ARG A 80 0.26 6.05 13.95
N ARG A 81 0.62 7.15 13.28
CA ARG A 81 1.74 8.01 13.69
C ARG A 81 1.59 8.56 15.11
N LEU A 82 0.37 8.96 15.50
CA LEU A 82 0.10 9.38 16.89
C LEU A 82 0.23 8.23 17.89
N LEU A 83 -0.21 7.03 17.52
CA LEU A 83 -0.07 5.81 18.34
C LEU A 83 1.40 5.40 18.52
N ASP A 84 2.25 5.59 17.50
CA ASP A 84 3.69 5.35 17.58
C ASP A 84 4.42 6.40 18.43
N LEU A 85 3.95 7.65 18.37
CA LEU A 85 4.54 8.77 19.14
C LEU A 85 4.15 8.73 20.63
N HIS A 86 2.93 8.30 20.95
CA HIS A 86 2.38 8.28 22.31
C HIS A 86 3.25 7.54 23.34
N PRO A 87 3.69 6.28 23.13
CA PRO A 87 4.50 5.55 24.11
C PRO A 87 5.88 6.19 24.33
N ARG A 88 6.49 6.75 23.27
CA ARG A 88 7.78 7.44 23.34
C ARG A 88 7.70 8.66 24.25
N LEU A 89 6.65 9.46 24.08
CA LEU A 89 6.37 10.61 24.93
C LEU A 89 5.95 10.20 26.33
N ALA A 90 5.22 9.10 26.49
CA ALA A 90 4.83 8.58 27.80
C ALA A 90 6.05 8.21 28.65
N ALA A 91 7.05 7.57 28.02
CA ALA A 91 8.32 7.23 28.65
C ALA A 91 9.12 8.50 29.00
N ALA A 92 9.28 9.42 28.05
CA ALA A 92 10.01 10.68 28.28
C ALA A 92 9.38 11.54 29.38
N ALA A 93 8.04 11.58 29.44
CA ALA A 93 7.28 12.31 30.45
C ALA A 93 7.19 11.58 31.81
N SER A 94 7.74 10.37 31.92
CA SER A 94 7.62 9.53 33.13
C SER A 94 6.16 9.38 33.60
N VAL A 95 5.24 9.12 32.66
CA VAL A 95 3.82 8.96 32.96
C VAL A 95 3.62 7.83 33.98
N PRO A 96 2.84 8.03 35.07
CA PRO A 96 2.63 6.98 36.05
C PRO A 96 2.08 5.70 35.42
N PRO A 97 2.74 4.53 35.57
CA PRO A 97 2.34 3.30 34.89
C PRO A 97 0.89 2.89 35.15
N ALA A 98 0.39 3.09 36.38
CA ALA A 98 -1.01 2.80 36.72
C ALA A 98 -2.02 3.62 35.90
N LYS A 99 -1.70 4.89 35.58
CA LYS A 99 -2.56 5.72 34.72
C LYS A 99 -2.48 5.23 33.27
N LEU A 100 -1.30 4.83 32.82
CA LEU A 100 -1.07 4.36 31.47
C LEU A 100 -1.77 3.02 31.21
N VAL A 101 -1.60 2.03 32.09
CA VAL A 101 -2.31 0.74 32.05
C VAL A 101 -3.82 0.95 32.00
N LYS A 102 -4.36 1.81 32.87
CA LYS A 102 -5.80 2.13 32.88
C LYS A 102 -6.27 2.66 31.52
N TRP A 103 -5.51 3.57 30.91
CA TRP A 103 -5.86 4.12 29.60
C TRP A 103 -5.72 3.08 28.49
N MET A 104 -4.64 2.28 28.48
CA MET A 104 -4.43 1.23 27.47
C MET A 104 -5.57 0.21 27.45
N PHE A 105 -6.11 -0.15 28.62
CA PHE A 105 -7.27 -1.03 28.71
C PHE A 105 -8.55 -0.37 28.22
N ALA A 106 -8.81 0.88 28.61
CA ALA A 106 -9.96 1.62 28.12
C ALA A 106 -9.92 1.79 26.59
N PHE A 107 -8.73 2.03 26.01
CA PHE A 107 -8.55 2.10 24.56
C PHE A 107 -8.89 0.76 23.89
N GLN A 108 -8.35 -0.35 24.41
CA GLN A 108 -8.49 -1.65 23.75
C GLN A 108 -9.88 -2.29 23.95
N LEU A 109 -10.52 -2.12 25.10
CA LEU A 109 -11.80 -2.78 25.42
C LEU A 109 -13.01 -1.87 25.22
N ASP A 110 -12.87 -0.57 25.50
CA ASP A 110 -13.98 0.41 25.49
C ASP A 110 -13.86 1.41 24.32
N GLY A 111 -12.96 1.16 23.38
CA GLY A 111 -12.62 2.09 22.30
C GLY A 111 -13.78 2.38 21.34
N ASP A 112 -13.83 3.62 20.83
CA ASP A 112 -14.81 4.08 19.84
C ASP A 112 -14.60 3.43 18.44
N VAL A 113 -13.42 2.85 18.20
CA VAL A 113 -12.98 2.24 16.94
C VAL A 113 -12.22 0.93 17.22
N ASP A 114 -12.39 -0.06 16.34
CA ASP A 114 -11.91 -1.44 16.54
C ASP A 114 -10.76 -1.88 15.60
N TYR A 115 -10.26 -0.96 14.76
CA TYR A 115 -9.22 -1.24 13.76
C TYR A 115 -7.84 -0.61 14.09
N PHE A 116 -7.61 -0.22 15.35
CA PHE A 116 -6.30 0.19 15.85
C PHE A 116 -5.89 -0.63 17.06
N GLU A 117 -4.62 -1.01 17.09
CA GLU A 117 -3.99 -1.77 18.16
C GLU A 117 -3.04 -0.90 18.99
N LEU A 118 -2.91 -1.22 20.28
CA LEU A 118 -1.79 -0.74 21.09
C LEU A 118 -0.73 -1.83 21.15
N ASP A 119 0.53 -1.49 20.93
CA ASP A 119 1.63 -2.45 21.05
C ASP A 119 2.29 -2.40 22.44
N PRO A 120 2.10 -3.41 23.32
CA PRO A 120 2.77 -3.50 24.61
C PRO A 120 4.31 -3.39 24.53
N VAL A 121 4.93 -3.81 23.42
CA VAL A 121 6.38 -3.69 23.22
C VAL A 121 6.79 -2.21 23.21
N ALA A 122 6.07 -1.38 22.45
CA ALA A 122 6.31 0.05 22.38
C ALA A 122 6.11 0.76 23.73
N TYR A 123 5.15 0.31 24.55
CA TYR A 123 4.87 0.87 25.88
C TYR A 123 5.77 0.34 26.99
N ALA A 124 6.55 -0.72 26.77
CA ALA A 124 7.39 -1.34 27.80
C ALA A 124 8.35 -0.34 28.50
N PRO A 125 9.02 0.60 27.80
CA PRO A 125 9.86 1.61 28.45
C PRO A 125 9.10 2.55 29.40
N ALA A 126 7.85 2.90 29.06
CA ALA A 126 7.01 3.78 29.89
C ALA A 126 6.39 3.04 31.09
N LEU A 127 6.07 1.76 30.91
CA LEU A 127 5.47 0.93 31.95
C LEU A 127 6.50 0.46 32.99
N GLY A 128 7.70 0.12 32.54
CA GLY A 128 8.69 -0.59 33.35
C GLY A 128 8.17 -1.94 33.86
N GLU A 129 8.98 -2.64 34.66
CA GLU A 129 8.63 -3.98 35.18
C GLU A 129 7.32 -3.98 35.98
N ARG A 130 7.11 -2.97 36.84
CA ARG A 130 5.91 -2.88 37.68
C ARG A 130 4.65 -2.63 36.86
N GLY A 131 4.73 -1.76 35.86
CA GLY A 131 3.61 -1.48 34.96
C GLY A 131 3.27 -2.68 34.09
N LEU A 132 4.28 -3.37 33.54
CA LEU A 132 4.09 -4.60 32.76
C LEU A 132 3.48 -5.72 33.60
N LYS A 133 3.92 -5.88 34.85
CA LYS A 133 3.31 -6.85 35.77
C LYS A 133 1.81 -6.55 35.98
N ALA A 134 1.47 -5.30 36.31
CA ALA A 134 0.08 -4.89 36.50
C ALA A 134 -0.74 -5.04 35.21
N TYR A 135 -0.13 -4.78 34.05
CA TYR A 135 -0.76 -4.96 32.74
C TYR A 135 -1.11 -6.44 32.48
N ARG A 136 -0.16 -7.35 32.74
CA ARG A 136 -0.38 -8.80 32.62
C ARG A 136 -1.44 -9.31 33.59
N GLU A 137 -1.39 -8.88 34.86
CA GLU A 137 -2.41 -9.23 35.86
C GLU A 137 -3.81 -8.82 35.40
N ARG A 138 -3.94 -7.62 34.81
CA ARG A 138 -5.22 -7.15 34.28
C ARG A 138 -5.69 -7.92 33.03
N LEU A 139 -4.77 -8.39 32.17
CA LEU A 139 -5.13 -9.29 31.06
C LEU A 139 -5.65 -10.63 31.57
N GLU A 140 -5.03 -11.19 32.62
CA GLU A 140 -5.53 -12.43 33.26
C GLU A 140 -6.90 -12.25 33.92
N GLU A 141 -7.17 -11.10 34.54
CA GLU A 141 -8.50 -10.77 35.07
C GLU A 141 -9.56 -10.78 33.96
N VAL A 142 -9.26 -10.21 32.79
CA VAL A 142 -10.17 -10.26 31.63
C VAL A 142 -10.34 -11.69 31.15
N ARG A 143 -9.25 -12.44 30.98
CA ARG A 143 -9.26 -13.83 30.51
C ARG A 143 -10.09 -14.75 31.41
N THR A 144 -10.02 -14.55 32.73
CA THR A 144 -10.79 -15.32 33.72
C THR A 144 -12.24 -14.86 33.84
N SER A 145 -12.56 -13.62 33.45
CA SER A 145 -13.92 -13.09 33.49
C SER A 145 -14.82 -13.55 32.32
N ILE A 146 -14.22 -13.96 31.20
CA ILE A 146 -14.96 -14.44 30.02
C ILE A 146 -15.05 -15.97 30.02
N PRO A 147 -16.20 -16.56 29.65
CA PRO A 147 -16.34 -18.02 29.57
C PRO A 147 -15.44 -18.62 28.48
N ALA A 148 -15.21 -19.93 28.53
CA ALA A 148 -14.58 -20.65 27.43
C ALA A 148 -15.42 -20.49 26.15
N LYS A 149 -14.76 -20.42 24.99
CA LYS A 149 -15.46 -20.29 23.70
C LYS A 149 -16.27 -21.57 23.45
N SER A 150 -17.57 -21.42 23.24
CA SER A 150 -18.45 -22.50 22.79
C SER A 150 -18.11 -22.85 21.35
N LEU A 151 -18.02 -24.15 21.04
CA LEU A 151 -17.82 -24.64 19.66
C LEU A 151 -19.12 -24.58 18.83
N ASP A 152 -20.28 -24.51 19.50
CA ASP A 152 -21.59 -24.56 18.86
C ASP A 152 -22.15 -23.16 18.54
N ASP A 153 -21.56 -22.10 19.10
CA ASP A 153 -22.00 -20.72 18.90
C ASP A 153 -21.29 -20.08 17.70
N TRP A 154 -22.08 -19.82 16.64
CA TRP A 154 -21.60 -19.10 15.46
C TRP A 154 -21.28 -17.61 15.71
N ARG A 155 -21.77 -17.05 16.83
CA ARG A 155 -21.43 -15.69 17.29
C ARG A 155 -20.94 -15.74 18.72
N ASP A 156 -19.70 -15.32 18.92
CA ASP A 156 -19.08 -15.20 20.23
C ASP A 156 -19.29 -13.78 20.79
N PRO A 157 -20.10 -13.61 21.86
CA PRO A 157 -20.32 -12.29 22.48
C PRO A 157 -19.04 -11.65 23.01
N HIS A 158 -17.99 -12.44 23.25
CA HIS A 158 -16.69 -11.98 23.76
C HIS A 158 -15.60 -12.00 22.68
N SER A 159 -16.00 -11.95 21.40
CA SER A 159 -15.06 -11.97 20.26
C SER A 159 -14.04 -10.85 20.32
N HIS A 160 -14.45 -9.65 20.76
CA HIS A 160 -13.57 -8.50 20.92
C HIS A 160 -12.55 -8.72 22.03
N GLU A 161 -12.98 -9.11 23.23
CA GLU A 161 -12.09 -9.37 24.36
C GLU A 161 -11.09 -10.49 24.05
N ARG A 162 -11.54 -11.56 23.37
CA ARG A 162 -10.63 -12.63 22.93
C ARG A 162 -9.61 -12.13 21.92
N TRP A 163 -10.02 -11.30 20.97
CA TRP A 163 -9.09 -10.71 20.00
C TRP A 163 -8.05 -9.83 20.70
N VAL A 164 -8.47 -9.01 21.67
CA VAL A 164 -7.54 -8.18 22.48
C VAL A 164 -6.56 -9.05 23.24
N LEU A 165 -7.02 -10.15 23.85
CA LEU A 165 -6.14 -11.11 24.53
C LEU A 165 -5.16 -11.77 23.54
N GLU A 166 -5.62 -12.25 22.39
CA GLU A 166 -4.77 -12.85 21.36
C GLU A 166 -3.72 -11.88 20.80
N TRP A 167 -4.10 -10.62 20.58
CA TRP A 167 -3.16 -9.56 20.19
C TRP A 167 -2.09 -9.34 21.26
N ASN A 168 -2.51 -9.20 22.52
CA ASN A 168 -1.57 -8.99 23.62
C ASN A 168 -0.66 -10.20 23.86
N ASP A 169 -1.16 -11.43 23.76
CA ASP A 169 -0.36 -12.64 23.89
C ASP A 169 0.74 -12.71 22.81
N ARG A 170 0.42 -12.32 21.57
CA ARG A 170 1.41 -12.19 20.48
C ARG A 170 2.50 -11.17 20.81
N ARG A 171 2.12 -9.94 21.14
CA ARG A 171 3.09 -8.86 21.39
C ARG A 171 3.89 -9.05 22.67
N LEU A 172 3.31 -9.63 23.71
CA LEU A 172 4.04 -9.97 24.93
C LEU A 172 5.05 -11.08 24.70
N ALA A 173 4.79 -12.06 23.82
CA ALA A 173 5.79 -13.06 23.42
C ALA A 173 6.99 -12.41 22.70
N VAL A 174 6.74 -11.39 21.87
CA VAL A 174 7.79 -10.58 21.24
C VAL A 174 8.58 -9.78 22.29
N LEU A 175 7.88 -9.13 23.23
CA LEU A 175 8.52 -8.40 24.33
C LEU A 175 9.44 -9.30 25.16
N ASP A 176 8.98 -10.51 25.45
CA ASP A 176 9.72 -11.51 26.22
C ASP A 176 10.84 -12.18 25.40
N ARG A 177 10.90 -11.92 24.08
CA ARG A 177 11.82 -12.54 23.12
C ARG A 177 11.75 -14.07 23.16
N ASP A 178 10.56 -14.62 23.42
CA ASP A 178 10.31 -16.06 23.53
C ASP A 178 9.90 -16.63 22.17
N VAL A 179 10.86 -17.28 21.50
CA VAL A 179 10.68 -17.90 20.18
C VAL A 179 9.54 -18.93 20.19
N GLU A 180 9.44 -19.77 21.21
CA GLU A 180 8.40 -20.81 21.28
C GLU A 180 7.02 -20.19 21.47
N ALA A 181 6.92 -19.16 22.33
CA ALA A 181 5.68 -18.41 22.50
C ALA A 181 5.28 -17.64 21.24
N ILE A 182 6.23 -17.05 20.50
CA ILE A 182 5.98 -16.38 19.21
C ILE A 182 5.38 -17.39 18.23
N ILE A 183 6.02 -18.54 18.04
CA ILE A 183 5.55 -19.58 17.12
C ILE A 183 4.14 -20.05 17.52
N ARG A 184 3.91 -20.28 18.82
CA ARG A 184 2.60 -20.73 19.34
C ARG A 184 1.49 -19.71 19.09
N THR A 185 1.76 -18.43 19.29
CA THR A 185 0.76 -17.35 19.24
C THR A 185 0.50 -16.83 17.82
N HIS A 186 1.52 -16.77 16.97
CA HIS A 186 1.42 -16.21 15.62
C HIS A 186 1.04 -17.28 14.59
N ALA A 187 1.69 -18.45 14.62
CA ALA A 187 1.50 -19.46 13.59
C ALA A 187 0.15 -20.19 13.70
N ARG A 188 -0.51 -20.15 14.87
CA ARG A 188 -1.81 -20.78 15.15
C ARG A 188 -1.83 -22.24 14.67
N ASP A 189 -2.74 -22.60 13.76
CA ASP A 189 -2.84 -23.94 13.17
C ASP A 189 -2.05 -24.12 11.86
N ARG A 190 -1.31 -23.08 11.43
CA ARG A 190 -0.46 -23.03 10.23
C ARG A 190 -1.21 -23.22 8.92
N ARG A 191 -2.52 -22.97 8.86
CA ARG A 191 -3.34 -23.11 7.63
C ARG A 191 -3.52 -21.82 6.84
N VAL A 192 -2.80 -20.76 7.19
CA VAL A 192 -2.90 -19.46 6.53
C VAL A 192 -1.48 -18.92 6.31
N ALA A 193 -1.12 -18.62 5.06
CA ALA A 193 0.19 -18.07 4.72
C ALA A 193 0.52 -16.80 5.52
N ALA A 194 -0.46 -15.91 5.70
CA ALA A 194 -0.30 -14.68 6.48
C ALA A 194 0.10 -14.95 7.95
N TRP A 195 -0.30 -16.07 8.55
CA TRP A 195 0.12 -16.41 9.92
C TRP A 195 1.58 -16.84 9.98
N LEU A 196 2.08 -17.50 8.94
CA LEU A 196 3.49 -17.86 8.80
C LEU A 196 4.35 -16.60 8.56
N GLU A 197 3.87 -15.67 7.73
CA GLU A 197 4.50 -14.36 7.50
C GLU A 197 4.55 -13.52 8.80
N GLN A 198 3.45 -13.41 9.53
CA GLN A 198 3.41 -12.72 10.83
C GLN A 198 4.36 -13.36 11.86
N THR A 199 4.53 -14.69 11.81
CA THR A 199 5.53 -15.37 12.65
C THR A 199 6.95 -14.95 12.26
N ALA A 200 7.24 -14.85 10.96
CA ALA A 200 8.52 -14.38 10.46
C ALA A 200 8.80 -12.91 10.85
N GLU A 201 7.81 -12.04 10.78
CA GLU A 201 7.91 -10.63 11.22
C GLU A 201 8.25 -10.53 12.71
N ALA A 202 7.55 -11.28 13.55
CA ALA A 202 7.80 -11.30 15.00
C ALA A 202 9.20 -11.83 15.36
N LEU A 203 9.68 -12.85 14.64
CA LEU A 203 11.04 -13.38 14.82
C LEU A 203 12.11 -12.38 14.36
N ALA A 204 11.88 -11.70 13.23
CA ALA A 204 12.78 -10.66 12.74
C ALA A 204 12.88 -9.50 13.74
N GLU A 205 11.77 -9.09 14.35
CA GLU A 205 11.73 -8.01 15.35
C GLU A 205 12.61 -8.30 16.57
N ILE A 206 12.65 -9.55 17.02
CA ILE A 206 13.54 -9.94 18.12
C ILE A 206 14.98 -10.25 17.66
N GLY A 207 15.27 -10.16 16.36
CA GLY A 207 16.60 -10.39 15.80
C GLY A 207 16.92 -11.85 15.48
N GLU A 208 15.93 -12.75 15.53
CA GLU A 208 16.06 -14.15 15.12
C GLU A 208 15.93 -14.27 13.60
N ILE A 209 16.87 -13.64 12.88
CA ILE A 209 16.80 -13.41 11.44
C ILE A 209 16.80 -14.71 10.64
N ASP A 210 17.59 -15.70 11.03
CA ASP A 210 17.66 -16.98 10.34
C ASP A 210 16.31 -17.71 10.38
N LEU A 211 15.67 -17.72 11.55
CA LEU A 211 14.31 -18.26 11.70
C LEU A 211 13.30 -17.42 10.93
N ALA A 212 13.41 -16.10 10.94
CA ALA A 212 12.52 -15.23 10.17
C ALA A 212 12.57 -15.55 8.66
N ILE A 213 13.78 -15.76 8.10
CA ILE A 213 13.95 -16.15 6.70
C ILE A 213 13.28 -17.50 6.43
N ASP A 214 13.47 -18.48 7.29
CA ASP A 214 12.88 -19.82 7.15
C ASP A 214 11.34 -19.80 7.21
N TRP A 215 10.77 -19.01 8.13
CA TRP A 215 9.31 -18.87 8.26
C TRP A 215 8.71 -18.07 7.09
N ALA A 216 9.38 -17.02 6.61
CA ALA A 216 8.95 -16.28 5.43
C ALA A 216 9.01 -17.14 4.17
N LYS A 217 9.99 -18.04 4.06
CA LYS A 217 10.06 -19.05 2.99
C LYS A 217 8.90 -20.04 3.07
N GLN A 218 8.58 -20.56 4.26
CA GLN A 218 7.41 -21.44 4.43
C GLN A 218 6.10 -20.75 4.03
N ALA A 219 5.96 -19.46 4.38
CA ALA A 219 4.83 -18.63 3.96
C ALA A 219 4.78 -18.45 2.44
N THR A 220 5.94 -18.27 1.80
CA THR A 220 6.08 -18.19 0.33
C THR A 220 5.69 -19.49 -0.36
N ASP A 221 6.06 -20.62 0.22
CA ASP A 221 5.84 -21.95 -0.36
C ASP A 221 4.41 -22.47 -0.13
N PHE A 222 3.63 -21.80 0.73
CA PHE A 222 2.32 -22.22 1.20
C PHE A 222 1.32 -22.50 0.07
N ASP A 223 1.05 -21.52 -0.79
CA ASP A 223 0.19 -21.67 -1.97
C ASP A 223 0.59 -20.71 -3.12
N LEU A 224 -0.28 -20.54 -4.12
CA LEU A 224 -0.10 -19.57 -5.21
C LEU A 224 -0.93 -18.29 -5.04
N GLY A 225 -1.61 -18.15 -3.90
CA GLY A 225 -2.50 -17.03 -3.59
C GLY A 225 -1.74 -15.75 -3.26
N HIS A 226 -2.50 -14.64 -3.20
CA HIS A 226 -1.95 -13.31 -2.97
C HIS A 226 -1.15 -13.20 -1.64
N GLN A 227 -1.51 -13.97 -0.61
CA GLN A 227 -0.78 -13.98 0.66
C GLN A 227 0.63 -14.56 0.51
N SER A 228 0.77 -15.68 -0.22
CA SER A 228 2.09 -16.26 -0.53
C SER A 228 2.95 -15.32 -1.38
N VAL A 229 2.33 -14.50 -2.24
CA VAL A 229 3.05 -13.44 -2.99
C VAL A 229 3.57 -12.34 -2.06
N GLN A 230 2.80 -11.91 -1.05
CA GLN A 230 3.28 -10.94 -0.06
C GLN A 230 4.43 -11.52 0.76
N ALA A 231 4.27 -12.75 1.25
CA ALA A 231 5.32 -13.47 1.94
C ALA A 231 6.60 -13.61 1.09
N ALA A 232 6.49 -13.84 -0.22
CA ALA A 232 7.63 -13.90 -1.13
C ALA A 232 8.39 -12.57 -1.21
N ARG A 233 7.66 -11.44 -1.21
CA ARG A 233 8.26 -10.10 -1.16
C ARG A 233 9.00 -9.88 0.15
N TYR A 234 8.40 -10.28 1.28
CA TYR A 234 9.03 -10.18 2.58
C TYR A 234 10.26 -11.08 2.72
N TRP A 235 10.18 -12.33 2.26
CA TRP A 235 11.31 -13.26 2.23
C TRP A 235 12.49 -12.70 1.40
N CYS A 236 12.22 -12.19 0.20
CA CYS A 236 13.25 -11.55 -0.62
C CYS A 236 13.81 -10.27 0.03
N LYS A 237 13.00 -9.51 0.77
CA LYS A 237 13.48 -8.35 1.54
C LYS A 237 14.49 -8.80 2.62
N LEU A 238 14.13 -9.79 3.44
CA LEU A 238 15.02 -10.34 4.46
C LEU A 238 16.33 -10.87 3.88
N LEU A 239 16.28 -11.58 2.75
CA LEU A 239 17.48 -12.04 2.06
C LEU A 239 18.32 -10.87 1.55
N GLY A 240 17.72 -9.84 0.97
CA GLY A 240 18.46 -8.65 0.52
C GLY A 240 19.19 -7.93 1.66
N GLU A 241 18.56 -7.86 2.84
CA GLU A 241 19.12 -7.17 4.01
C GLU A 241 20.19 -8.01 4.75
N HIS A 242 20.01 -9.33 4.82
CA HIS A 242 20.81 -10.18 5.71
C HIS A 242 21.60 -11.29 5.02
N ARG A 243 21.20 -11.72 3.80
CA ARG A 243 21.84 -12.80 3.03
C ARG A 243 21.86 -12.49 1.52
N PRO A 244 22.48 -11.38 1.08
CA PRO A 244 22.37 -10.90 -0.30
C PRO A 244 22.90 -11.90 -1.35
N THR A 245 23.79 -12.82 -0.95
CA THR A 245 24.29 -13.89 -1.82
C THR A 245 23.21 -14.89 -2.24
N GLU A 246 22.14 -15.04 -1.46
CA GLU A 246 21.01 -15.96 -1.75
C GLU A 246 19.88 -15.25 -2.53
N LEU A 247 19.91 -13.92 -2.65
CA LEU A 247 18.80 -13.13 -3.19
C LEU A 247 18.49 -13.44 -4.65
N ILE A 248 19.52 -13.63 -5.50
CA ILE A 248 19.32 -13.90 -6.93
C ILE A 248 18.58 -15.22 -7.13
N GLU A 249 18.98 -16.26 -6.41
CA GLU A 249 18.33 -17.58 -6.47
C GLU A 249 16.87 -17.48 -5.97
N ALA A 250 16.64 -16.78 -4.87
CA ALA A 250 15.30 -16.55 -4.34
C ALA A 250 14.40 -15.76 -5.32
N ARG A 251 14.92 -14.70 -5.94
CA ARG A 251 14.17 -13.94 -6.94
C ARG A 251 13.86 -14.78 -8.18
N ARG A 252 14.76 -15.65 -8.59
CA ARG A 252 14.51 -16.61 -9.67
C ARG A 252 13.42 -17.61 -9.29
N TYR A 253 13.48 -18.17 -8.09
CA TYR A 253 12.44 -19.05 -7.55
C TYR A 253 11.06 -18.37 -7.56
N VAL A 254 10.98 -17.12 -7.09
CA VAL A 254 9.72 -16.34 -7.08
C VAL A 254 9.22 -16.07 -8.50
N PHE A 255 10.11 -15.73 -9.44
CA PHE A 255 9.73 -15.56 -10.85
C PHE A 255 9.19 -16.86 -11.46
N ASP A 256 9.87 -17.98 -11.25
CA ASP A 256 9.44 -19.28 -11.78
C ASP A 256 8.08 -19.70 -11.23
N ARG A 257 7.78 -19.34 -9.98
CA ARG A 257 6.49 -19.62 -9.33
C ARG A 257 5.37 -18.68 -9.77
N TRP A 258 5.67 -17.41 -10.01
CA TRP A 258 4.71 -16.40 -10.49
C TRP A 258 5.31 -15.59 -11.64
N PRO A 259 5.31 -16.12 -12.89
CA PRO A 259 5.93 -15.45 -14.02
C PRO A 259 5.11 -14.23 -14.46
N ASN A 260 5.55 -13.04 -14.05
CA ASN A 260 4.93 -11.78 -14.45
C ASN A 260 5.96 -10.65 -14.47
N GLY A 261 5.56 -9.49 -15.01
CA GLY A 261 6.47 -8.36 -15.19
C GLY A 261 7.09 -7.84 -13.89
N GLU A 262 6.38 -7.92 -12.75
CA GLU A 262 6.88 -7.48 -11.44
C GLU A 262 7.97 -8.43 -10.92
N THR A 263 7.73 -9.75 -10.95
CA THR A 263 8.72 -10.73 -10.50
C THR A 263 9.95 -10.76 -11.40
N ALA A 264 9.78 -10.56 -12.70
CA ALA A 264 10.88 -10.37 -13.64
C ALA A 264 11.66 -9.07 -13.39
N ALA A 265 10.98 -7.94 -13.12
CA ALA A 265 11.63 -6.67 -12.79
C ALA A 265 12.49 -6.77 -11.51
N ASN A 266 11.95 -7.45 -10.50
CA ASN A 266 12.69 -7.71 -9.28
C ASN A 266 13.92 -8.61 -9.51
N LEU A 267 13.82 -9.62 -10.38
CA LEU A 267 14.95 -10.47 -10.76
C LEU A 267 15.99 -9.70 -11.58
N TYR A 268 15.55 -8.91 -12.57
CA TYR A 268 16.40 -8.04 -13.39
C TYR A 268 17.25 -7.11 -12.51
N SER A 269 16.61 -6.44 -11.54
CA SER A 269 17.30 -5.54 -10.61
C SER A 269 18.34 -6.27 -9.74
N ALA A 270 18.12 -7.54 -9.39
CA ALA A 270 19.04 -8.30 -8.56
C ALA A 270 20.24 -8.85 -9.36
N VAL A 271 20.02 -9.23 -10.62
CA VAL A 271 21.05 -9.84 -11.50
C VAL A 271 21.98 -8.78 -12.10
N GLY A 272 21.46 -7.61 -12.46
CA GLY A 272 22.28 -6.51 -12.99
C GLY A 272 23.03 -6.89 -14.28
N ALA A 273 24.35 -6.80 -14.26
CA ALA A 273 25.19 -6.95 -15.45
C ALA A 273 25.11 -8.34 -16.11
N ASP A 274 24.76 -9.37 -15.35
CA ASP A 274 24.66 -10.75 -15.84
C ASP A 274 23.32 -11.05 -16.53
N TRP A 275 22.42 -10.06 -16.61
CA TRP A 275 21.08 -10.20 -17.21
C TRP A 275 21.09 -10.83 -18.61
N PRO A 276 21.98 -10.44 -19.55
CA PRO A 276 21.99 -11.02 -20.90
C PRO A 276 22.14 -12.54 -20.93
N SER A 277 22.71 -13.16 -19.90
CA SER A 277 22.88 -14.61 -19.84
C SER A 277 21.58 -15.37 -19.54
N ILE A 278 20.64 -14.75 -18.81
CA ILE A 278 19.38 -15.38 -18.40
C ILE A 278 18.16 -14.84 -19.16
N GLU A 279 18.30 -13.68 -19.79
CA GLU A 279 17.23 -12.97 -20.48
C GLU A 279 16.39 -13.83 -21.42
N PRO A 280 16.96 -14.71 -22.29
CA PRO A 280 16.15 -15.52 -23.18
C PRO A 280 15.18 -16.47 -22.44
N ASP A 281 15.61 -17.08 -21.33
CA ASP A 281 14.74 -17.94 -20.49
C ASP A 281 13.61 -17.12 -19.86
N ILE A 282 13.96 -15.97 -19.29
CA ILE A 282 12.99 -15.10 -18.60
C ILE A 282 11.94 -14.55 -19.57
N MET A 283 12.38 -14.07 -20.73
CA MET A 283 11.47 -13.52 -21.75
C MET A 283 10.59 -14.60 -22.38
N SER A 284 11.12 -15.81 -22.59
CA SER A 284 10.32 -16.95 -23.06
C SER A 284 9.21 -17.31 -22.07
N LYS A 285 9.49 -17.28 -20.76
CA LYS A 285 8.47 -17.54 -19.74
C LYS A 285 7.47 -16.39 -19.63
N LEU A 286 7.93 -15.14 -19.66
CA LEU A 286 7.06 -13.96 -19.63
C LEU A 286 6.10 -13.91 -20.83
N ALA A 287 6.48 -14.42 -21.99
CA ALA A 287 5.63 -14.44 -23.18
C ALA A 287 4.30 -15.21 -22.97
N THR A 288 4.23 -16.10 -21.96
CA THR A 288 2.96 -16.75 -21.55
C THR A 288 1.95 -15.76 -20.94
N ASN A 289 2.41 -14.57 -20.55
CA ASN A 289 1.62 -13.43 -20.11
C ASN A 289 1.98 -12.19 -20.98
N PRO A 290 1.35 -12.02 -22.15
CA PRO A 290 1.69 -10.99 -23.13
C PRO A 290 1.80 -9.57 -22.56
N SER A 291 0.83 -9.17 -21.75
CA SER A 291 0.83 -7.83 -21.13
C SER A 291 2.00 -7.65 -20.16
N GLY A 292 2.37 -8.71 -19.43
CA GLY A 292 3.53 -8.72 -18.55
C GLY A 292 4.85 -8.57 -19.31
N ALA A 293 5.03 -9.31 -20.40
CA ALA A 293 6.23 -9.25 -21.24
C ALA A 293 6.44 -7.85 -21.85
N VAL A 294 5.39 -7.27 -22.42
CA VAL A 294 5.44 -5.93 -23.03
C VAL A 294 5.67 -4.84 -21.99
N SER A 295 4.96 -4.90 -20.86
CA SER A 295 5.15 -3.96 -19.75
C SER A 295 6.59 -4.01 -19.21
N PHE A 296 7.15 -5.22 -19.07
CA PHE A 296 8.53 -5.40 -18.63
C PHE A 296 9.54 -4.83 -19.63
N ALA A 297 9.38 -5.08 -20.93
CA ALA A 297 10.24 -4.50 -21.96
C ALA A 297 10.19 -2.96 -21.96
N LEU A 298 8.99 -2.39 -21.84
CA LEU A 298 8.80 -0.94 -21.87
C LEU A 298 9.32 -0.23 -20.61
N HIS A 299 8.95 -0.74 -19.43
CA HIS A 299 9.14 -0.01 -18.17
C HIS A 299 10.38 -0.44 -17.39
N THR A 300 10.85 -1.68 -17.56
CA THR A 300 12.04 -2.19 -16.87
C THR A 300 13.27 -2.14 -17.75
N LEU A 301 13.19 -2.68 -18.97
CA LEU A 301 14.31 -2.67 -19.91
C LEU A 301 14.49 -1.31 -20.61
N HIS A 302 13.46 -0.45 -20.53
CA HIS A 302 13.41 0.84 -21.24
C HIS A 302 13.64 0.69 -22.75
N ASP A 303 13.11 -0.38 -23.33
CA ASP A 303 13.26 -0.73 -24.74
C ASP A 303 11.91 -0.60 -25.47
N PRO A 304 11.57 0.61 -25.96
CA PRO A 304 10.33 0.84 -26.68
C PRO A 304 10.25 0.08 -28.01
N GLN A 305 11.39 -0.21 -28.67
CA GLN A 305 11.39 -1.00 -29.91
C GLN A 305 10.93 -2.41 -29.62
N ARG A 306 11.56 -3.06 -28.64
CA ARG A 306 11.20 -4.42 -28.26
C ARG A 306 9.79 -4.51 -27.70
N ALA A 307 9.36 -3.53 -26.91
CA ALA A 307 7.99 -3.48 -26.41
C ALA A 307 6.97 -3.40 -27.56
N TRP A 308 7.26 -2.62 -28.60
CA TRP A 308 6.44 -2.53 -29.81
C TRP A 308 6.38 -3.86 -30.57
N ASP A 309 7.52 -4.51 -30.79
CA ASP A 309 7.60 -5.78 -31.50
C ASP A 309 6.85 -6.89 -30.73
N LEU A 310 7.09 -7.01 -29.42
CA LEU A 310 6.41 -7.96 -28.55
C LEU A 310 4.89 -7.73 -28.50
N ALA A 311 4.43 -6.47 -28.51
CA ALA A 311 3.01 -6.17 -28.47
C ALA A 311 2.28 -6.66 -29.73
N HIS A 312 2.94 -6.63 -30.88
CA HIS A 312 2.42 -7.21 -32.12
C HIS A 312 2.56 -8.74 -32.14
N GLU A 313 3.73 -9.27 -31.78
CA GLU A 313 4.00 -10.72 -31.82
C GLU A 313 3.10 -11.53 -30.87
N LEU A 314 2.79 -10.96 -29.71
CA LEU A 314 2.00 -11.62 -28.66
C LEU A 314 0.52 -11.20 -28.66
N ASP A 315 0.08 -10.43 -29.67
CA ASP A 315 -1.31 -9.98 -29.87
C ASP A 315 -1.94 -9.40 -28.59
N VAL A 316 -1.29 -8.39 -28.00
CA VAL A 316 -1.77 -7.78 -26.75
C VAL A 316 -3.11 -7.07 -26.98
N GLU A 317 -4.13 -7.37 -26.18
CA GLU A 317 -5.45 -6.72 -26.31
C GLU A 317 -5.58 -5.41 -25.50
N SER A 318 -4.69 -5.17 -24.53
CA SER A 318 -4.84 -4.06 -23.59
C SER A 318 -4.62 -2.68 -24.23
N ASP A 319 -5.70 -1.93 -24.45
CA ASP A 319 -5.65 -0.55 -24.97
C ASP A 319 -4.81 0.38 -24.10
N ARG A 320 -4.88 0.20 -22.78
CA ARG A 320 -4.07 0.99 -21.84
C ARG A 320 -2.57 0.74 -22.04
N LEU A 321 -2.17 -0.50 -22.31
CA LEU A 321 -0.77 -0.84 -22.56
C LEU A 321 -0.32 -0.35 -23.93
N TRP A 322 -1.16 -0.53 -24.97
CA TRP A 322 -0.91 0.01 -26.31
C TRP A 322 -0.73 1.52 -26.34
N MET A 323 -1.47 2.26 -25.50
CA MET A 323 -1.26 3.69 -25.33
C MET A 323 0.17 3.99 -24.87
N SER A 324 0.64 3.34 -23.79
CA SER A 324 2.00 3.55 -23.29
C SER A 324 3.08 3.14 -24.31
N VAL A 325 2.85 2.04 -25.04
CA VAL A 325 3.77 1.53 -26.07
C VAL A 325 3.84 2.50 -27.26
N ALA A 326 2.70 2.95 -27.79
CA ALA A 326 2.65 3.88 -28.90
C ALA A 326 3.32 5.21 -28.54
N ASP A 327 2.95 5.81 -27.40
CA ASP A 327 3.51 7.08 -26.94
C ASP A 327 5.06 7.00 -26.79
N ALA A 328 5.60 5.87 -26.35
CA ALA A 328 7.04 5.66 -26.26
C ALA A 328 7.72 5.40 -27.61
N TYR A 329 7.04 4.68 -28.52
CA TYR A 329 7.55 4.32 -29.85
C TYR A 329 7.51 5.48 -30.85
N GLU A 330 6.71 6.52 -30.61
CA GLU A 330 6.65 7.72 -31.46
C GLU A 330 8.02 8.34 -31.76
N ARG A 331 8.95 8.27 -30.81
CA ARG A 331 10.31 8.81 -30.97
C ARG A 331 11.18 8.00 -31.93
N ILE A 332 10.80 6.76 -32.19
CA ILE A 332 11.46 5.85 -33.13
C ILE A 332 10.78 5.98 -34.49
N ASP A 333 9.49 5.69 -34.55
CA ASP A 333 8.69 5.78 -35.77
C ASP A 333 7.24 6.18 -35.45
N TRP A 334 6.98 7.48 -35.48
CA TRP A 334 5.64 8.02 -35.26
C TRP A 334 4.66 7.62 -36.37
N VAL A 335 5.10 7.34 -37.60
CA VAL A 335 4.19 6.95 -38.70
C VAL A 335 3.60 5.58 -38.41
N ALA A 336 4.43 4.63 -37.94
CA ALA A 336 3.98 3.31 -37.53
C ALA A 336 2.95 3.34 -36.37
N THR A 337 2.97 4.38 -35.53
CA THR A 337 1.99 4.53 -34.43
C THR A 337 0.60 4.99 -34.89
N LEU A 338 0.46 5.53 -36.11
CA LEU A 338 -0.81 6.10 -36.60
C LEU A 338 -1.99 5.12 -36.56
N PRO A 339 -1.88 3.87 -37.06
CA PRO A 339 -2.98 2.93 -36.99
C PRO A 339 -3.37 2.58 -35.54
N VAL A 340 -2.39 2.47 -34.64
CA VAL A 340 -2.62 2.16 -33.21
C VAL A 340 -3.39 3.30 -32.56
N HIS A 341 -2.96 4.55 -32.73
CA HIS A 341 -3.68 5.69 -32.15
C HIS A 341 -5.10 5.83 -32.71
N ARG A 342 -5.32 5.58 -34.01
CA ARG A 342 -6.66 5.56 -34.61
C ARG A 342 -7.56 4.52 -33.93
N ARG A 343 -7.08 3.28 -33.80
CA ARG A 343 -7.79 2.19 -33.10
C ARG A 343 -8.14 2.58 -31.67
N LEU A 344 -7.20 3.17 -30.93
CA LEU A 344 -7.41 3.61 -29.54
C LEU A 344 -8.46 4.73 -29.45
N ILE A 345 -8.46 5.70 -30.37
CA ILE A 345 -9.49 6.75 -30.44
C ILE A 345 -10.86 6.14 -30.72
N GLU A 346 -10.96 5.23 -31.68
CA GLU A 346 -12.22 4.57 -32.01
C GLU A 346 -12.76 3.77 -30.82
N ALA A 347 -11.90 3.05 -30.09
CA ALA A 347 -12.24 2.33 -28.87
C ALA A 347 -12.73 3.28 -27.76
N GLU A 348 -12.04 4.39 -27.51
CA GLU A 348 -12.47 5.41 -26.55
C GLU A 348 -13.85 6.00 -26.90
N LEU A 349 -14.14 6.14 -28.19
CA LEU A 349 -15.39 6.70 -28.70
C LEU A 349 -16.55 5.69 -28.76
N GLN A 350 -16.37 4.41 -28.45
CA GLN A 350 -17.49 3.46 -28.36
C GLN A 350 -18.49 3.90 -27.29
N ASP A 351 -17.98 4.21 -26.09
CA ASP A 351 -18.78 4.60 -24.93
C ASP A 351 -19.14 6.08 -24.92
N ALA A 352 -20.37 6.38 -24.50
CA ALA A 352 -20.87 7.75 -24.42
C ALA A 352 -20.44 8.47 -23.13
N ASP A 353 -19.13 8.59 -22.92
CA ASP A 353 -18.56 9.20 -21.72
C ASP A 353 -17.75 10.47 -22.02
N ALA A 354 -17.96 11.48 -21.18
CA ALA A 354 -17.35 12.79 -21.36
C ALA A 354 -15.84 12.84 -21.14
N ARG A 355 -15.32 12.02 -20.21
CA ARG A 355 -13.88 11.96 -19.95
C ARG A 355 -13.20 11.29 -21.14
N ARG A 356 -13.82 10.25 -21.72
CA ARG A 356 -13.33 9.59 -22.93
C ARG A 356 -13.32 10.51 -24.14
N TYR A 357 -14.36 11.32 -24.33
CA TYR A 357 -14.38 12.32 -25.42
C TYR A 357 -13.23 13.32 -25.32
N ARG A 358 -12.92 13.78 -24.11
CA ARG A 358 -11.78 14.67 -23.87
C ARG A 358 -10.46 13.98 -24.17
N SER A 359 -10.28 12.73 -23.70
CA SER A 359 -9.08 11.92 -23.98
C SER A 359 -8.85 11.78 -25.49
N ALA A 360 -9.89 11.38 -26.23
CA ALA A 360 -9.81 11.17 -27.67
C ALA A 360 -9.49 12.47 -28.42
N ALA A 361 -10.08 13.60 -28.00
CA ALA A 361 -9.80 14.91 -28.58
C ALA A 361 -8.34 15.33 -28.37
N VAL A 362 -7.79 15.10 -27.17
CA VAL A 362 -6.37 15.37 -26.88
C VAL A 362 -5.46 14.49 -27.73
N ARG A 363 -5.77 13.20 -27.89
CA ARG A 363 -4.98 12.29 -28.74
C ARG A 363 -5.03 12.71 -30.21
N LEU A 364 -6.20 13.07 -30.74
CA LEU A 364 -6.33 13.58 -32.12
C LEU A 364 -5.52 14.85 -32.34
N ALA A 365 -5.51 15.77 -31.36
CA ALA A 365 -4.70 16.98 -31.45
C ALA A 365 -3.20 16.67 -31.47
N HIS A 366 -2.77 15.68 -30.68
CA HIS A 366 -1.39 15.18 -30.69
C HIS A 366 -1.02 14.54 -32.03
N LEU A 367 -1.87 13.64 -32.55
CA LEU A 367 -1.67 13.04 -33.88
C LEU A 367 -1.56 14.08 -34.99
N ARG A 368 -2.45 15.08 -34.98
CA ARG A 368 -2.42 16.18 -35.96
C ARG A 368 -1.14 17.00 -35.85
N LYS A 369 -0.62 17.19 -34.64
CA LYS A 369 0.66 17.86 -34.40
C LYS A 369 1.83 17.04 -34.96
N LEU A 370 1.84 15.72 -34.75
CA LEU A 370 2.87 14.83 -35.29
C LEU A 370 2.86 14.80 -36.82
N ALA A 371 1.67 14.75 -37.43
CA ALA A 371 1.51 14.71 -38.88
C ALA A 371 1.72 16.06 -39.58
N ASN A 372 1.74 17.18 -38.84
CA ASN A 372 1.83 18.51 -39.43
C ASN A 372 3.12 18.69 -40.24
N GLY A 373 2.98 19.13 -41.50
CA GLY A 373 4.10 19.31 -42.42
C GLY A 373 4.62 18.03 -43.07
N THR A 374 3.93 16.90 -42.87
CA THR A 374 4.23 15.60 -43.50
C THR A 374 3.15 15.22 -44.51
N GLU A 375 3.41 14.20 -45.34
CA GLU A 375 2.44 13.68 -46.30
C GLU A 375 1.17 13.07 -45.64
N HIS A 376 1.24 12.72 -44.35
CA HIS A 376 0.13 12.14 -43.61
C HIS A 376 -0.84 13.19 -43.03
N ALA A 377 -0.53 14.49 -43.11
CA ALA A 377 -1.36 15.56 -42.53
C ALA A 377 -2.80 15.51 -43.04
N ALA A 378 -2.98 15.37 -44.37
CA ALA A 378 -4.29 15.30 -44.99
C ALA A 378 -5.09 14.08 -44.52
N GLY A 379 -4.45 12.92 -44.38
CA GLY A 379 -5.11 11.70 -43.92
C GLY A 379 -5.53 11.75 -42.45
N VAL A 380 -4.82 12.50 -41.59
CA VAL A 380 -5.24 12.74 -40.20
C VAL A 380 -6.43 13.71 -40.16
N ASP A 381 -6.42 14.77 -40.96
CA ASP A 381 -7.54 15.71 -41.04
C ASP A 381 -8.82 15.03 -41.62
N GLU A 382 -8.67 14.14 -42.60
CA GLU A 382 -9.77 13.31 -43.14
C GLU A 382 -10.35 12.39 -42.06
N PHE A 383 -9.51 11.72 -41.27
CA PHE A 383 -9.96 10.89 -40.17
C PHE A 383 -10.78 11.68 -39.12
N ILE A 384 -10.32 12.89 -38.78
CA ILE A 384 -11.05 13.78 -37.87
C ILE A 384 -12.41 14.14 -38.46
N ALA A 385 -12.47 14.46 -39.75
CA ALA A 385 -13.71 14.77 -40.46
C ALA A 385 -14.68 13.57 -40.46
N ASP A 386 -14.17 12.35 -40.67
CA ASP A 386 -14.97 11.12 -40.63
C ASP A 386 -15.53 10.86 -39.23
N LEU A 387 -14.71 10.96 -38.17
CA LEU A 387 -15.19 10.84 -36.79
C LEU A 387 -16.27 11.89 -36.50
N ARG A 388 -16.11 13.10 -37.04
CA ARG A 388 -17.15 14.13 -36.93
C ARG A 388 -18.44 13.70 -37.64
N LEU A 389 -18.38 13.13 -38.83
CA LEU A 389 -19.57 12.69 -39.57
C LEU A 389 -20.28 11.51 -38.88
N VAL A 390 -19.52 10.49 -38.50
CA VAL A 390 -20.02 9.29 -37.81
C VAL A 390 -20.70 9.65 -36.49
N HIS A 391 -20.08 10.53 -35.70
CA HIS A 391 -20.58 10.93 -34.38
C HIS A 391 -21.37 12.25 -34.39
N LYS A 392 -22.03 12.61 -35.50
CA LYS A 392 -22.78 13.89 -35.64
C LYS A 392 -23.86 14.12 -34.57
N ARG A 393 -24.40 13.06 -33.96
CA ARG A 393 -25.43 13.13 -32.91
C ARG A 393 -24.88 13.25 -31.48
N ARG A 394 -23.56 13.45 -31.31
CA ARG A 394 -22.89 13.56 -30.00
C ARG A 394 -22.35 15.00 -29.80
N PRO A 395 -23.19 15.97 -29.39
CA PRO A 395 -22.79 17.39 -29.33
C PRO A 395 -21.65 17.65 -28.34
N ARG A 396 -21.58 16.89 -27.24
CA ARG A 396 -20.49 17.00 -26.26
C ARG A 396 -19.13 16.60 -26.84
N LEU A 397 -19.09 15.59 -27.71
CA LEU A 397 -17.86 15.20 -28.42
C LEU A 397 -17.38 16.32 -29.35
N LYS A 398 -18.31 16.96 -30.06
CA LYS A 398 -18.01 18.12 -30.92
C LYS A 398 -17.40 19.27 -30.14
N GLN A 399 -17.98 19.59 -28.99
CA GLN A 399 -17.45 20.63 -28.10
C GLN A 399 -16.00 20.33 -27.67
N GLU A 400 -15.67 19.08 -27.34
CA GLU A 400 -14.29 18.72 -26.98
C GLU A 400 -13.35 18.82 -28.20
N PHE A 401 -13.79 18.44 -29.41
CA PHE A 401 -12.99 18.60 -30.64
C PHE A 401 -12.75 20.08 -30.99
N ASP A 402 -13.79 20.91 -30.87
CA ASP A 402 -13.70 22.35 -31.11
C ASP A 402 -12.79 23.03 -30.08
N ARG A 403 -12.84 22.58 -28.82
CA ARG A 403 -12.00 23.08 -27.72
C ARG A 403 -10.50 22.94 -28.00
N VAL A 404 -10.09 21.84 -28.63
CA VAL A 404 -8.69 21.61 -29.04
C VAL A 404 -8.40 22.02 -30.50
N ARG A 405 -9.34 22.74 -31.15
CA ARG A 405 -9.18 23.31 -32.50
C ARG A 405 -8.92 22.27 -33.60
N LEU A 406 -9.60 21.13 -33.52
CA LEU A 406 -9.59 20.11 -34.58
C LEU A 406 -10.51 20.54 -35.75
N PRO A 407 -10.12 20.29 -37.01
CA PRO A 407 -10.91 20.63 -38.21
C PRO A 407 -12.27 19.93 -38.24
#